data_AF-A0A3B9BEP0-F1
#
_entry.id   AF-A0A3B9BEP0-F1
#
_cell.length_a   1.000
_cell.length_b   1.000
_cell.length_c   1.000
_cell.angle_alpha   90.00
_cell.angle_beta   90.00
_cell.angle_gamma   90.00
#
_symmetry.space_group_name_H-M   'P 1'
#
loop_
_entity.id
_entity.type
_entity.pdbx_description
1 polymer ?
#
loop_
_entity_poly.entity_id
_entity_poly.type
_entity_poly.pdbx_seq_one_letter_code
_entity_poly.pdbx_strand_id
1 'polypeptide(L)'
;MGEGCVDMGTLFKEWGERCPEIPVQIETISGFAREFPYLEKDFWPPYSTIRADDYSRFLALARKGKTLSPFSAPDGVDKKKAQQDYQLSELEKSFSYCRKKLGMGRKKA
;
A
#
# COMPACT_ATOMS: atom_id res chain seq x y z
N MET A 1 2.64 4.07 -0.12
CA MET A 1 3.31 3.73 -1.41
C MET A 1 4.54 2.89 -1.09
N GLY A 2 4.85 1.82 -1.80
CA GLY A 2 6.05 1.05 -1.46
C GLY A 2 6.03 -0.38 -1.96
N GLU A 3 6.39 -1.31 -1.08
CA GLU A 3 6.64 -2.73 -1.38
C GLU A 3 5.38 -3.58 -1.56
N GLY A 4 4.24 -2.96 -1.89
CA GLY A 4 2.99 -3.66 -2.18
C GLY A 4 3.08 -4.52 -3.44
N CYS A 5 2.01 -5.25 -3.74
CA CYS A 5 1.93 -6.16 -4.88
C CYS A 5 1.26 -5.58 -6.14
N VAL A 6 0.89 -4.30 -6.10
CA VAL A 6 0.29 -3.58 -7.23
C VAL A 6 1.38 -2.99 -8.11
N ASP A 7 1.20 -3.04 -9.44
CA ASP A 7 2.12 -2.44 -10.41
C ASP A 7 1.96 -0.91 -10.46
N MET A 8 2.54 -0.25 -9.45
CA MET A 8 2.56 1.21 -9.36
C MET A 8 3.43 1.84 -10.45
N GLY A 9 4.42 1.11 -10.98
CA GLY A 9 5.30 1.60 -12.04
C GLY A 9 4.54 1.89 -13.32
N THR A 10 3.78 0.90 -13.80
CA THR A 10 2.93 1.07 -14.99
C THR A 10 1.83 2.12 -14.75
N LEU A 11 1.15 2.06 -13.59
CA LEU A 11 0.08 3.01 -13.25
C LEU A 11 0.56 4.46 -13.33
N PHE A 12 1.70 4.77 -12.73
CA PHE A 12 2.16 6.16 -12.66
C PHE A 12 2.95 6.63 -13.87
N LYS A 13 3.45 5.72 -14.70
CA LYS A 13 3.88 6.06 -16.05
C LYS A 13 2.70 6.58 -16.86
N GLU A 14 1.60 5.82 -16.93
CA GLU A 14 0.37 6.23 -17.64
C GLU A 14 -0.22 7.52 -17.06
N TRP A 15 -0.21 7.67 -15.73
CA TRP A 15 -0.66 8.90 -15.08
C TRP A 15 0.16 10.12 -15.51
N GLY A 16 1.50 10.01 -15.52
CA GLY A 16 2.37 11.10 -15.93
C GLY A 16 2.18 11.52 -17.38
N GLU A 17 1.85 10.59 -18.26
CA GLU A 17 1.56 10.86 -19.68
C GLU A 17 0.19 11.52 -19.88
N ARG A 18 -0.84 11.06 -19.16
CA ARG A 18 -2.23 11.52 -19.34
C ARG A 18 -2.60 12.74 -18.50
N CYS A 19 -1.94 12.93 -17.36
CA CYS A 19 -2.26 13.95 -16.37
C CYS A 19 -1.00 14.70 -15.89
N PRO A 20 -0.19 15.27 -16.80
CA PRO A 20 1.17 15.75 -16.48
C PRO A 20 1.23 16.88 -15.45
N GLU A 21 0.17 17.67 -15.34
CA GLU A 21 0.10 18.84 -14.45
C GLU A 21 -0.74 18.57 -13.19
N ILE A 22 -1.25 17.35 -13.02
CA ILE A 22 -2.09 16.99 -11.87
C ILE A 22 -1.24 16.36 -10.77
N PRO A 23 -1.25 16.92 -9.54
CA PRO A 23 -0.47 16.39 -8.44
C PRO A 23 -1.01 15.04 -7.97
N VAL A 24 -0.11 14.20 -7.44
CA VAL A 24 -0.45 12.98 -6.74
C VAL A 24 -0.37 13.24 -5.23
N GLN A 25 -1.50 13.11 -4.55
CA GLN A 25 -1.55 13.13 -3.08
C GLN A 25 -1.35 11.72 -2.54
N ILE A 26 -0.51 11.58 -1.51
CA ILE A 26 -0.23 10.30 -0.86
C ILE A 26 -0.66 10.38 0.59
N GLU A 27 -1.56 9.50 0.98
CA GLU A 27 -1.94 9.26 2.36
C GLU A 27 -1.28 7.95 2.82
N THR A 28 -0.35 8.06 3.77
CA THR A 28 0.36 6.89 4.29
C THR A 28 -0.33 6.43 5.57
N ILE A 29 -0.89 5.23 5.53
CA ILE A 29 -1.49 4.54 6.67
C ILE A 29 -0.64 3.30 6.93
N SER A 30 -0.06 3.17 8.12
CA SER A 30 0.81 2.05 8.48
C SER A 30 0.53 1.51 9.88
N GLY A 31 1.11 0.36 10.20
CA GLY A 31 1.13 -0.20 11.56
C GLY A 31 0.13 -1.33 11.80
N PHE A 32 -0.80 -1.57 10.88
CA PHE A 32 -1.68 -2.73 10.91
C PHE A 32 -1.72 -3.43 9.56
N ALA A 33 -1.96 -4.74 9.59
CA ALA A 33 -2.26 -5.55 8.42
C ALA A 33 -3.71 -6.03 8.56
N ARG A 34 -4.59 -5.57 7.65
CA ARG A 34 -5.96 -6.06 7.61
C ARG A 34 -6.00 -7.35 6.81
N GLU A 35 -6.36 -8.44 7.48
CA GLU A 35 -6.56 -9.73 6.84
C GLU A 35 -7.94 -9.82 6.19
N PHE A 36 -8.01 -10.59 5.09
CA PHE A 36 -9.25 -10.91 4.39
C PHE A 36 -9.45 -12.42 4.48
N PRO A 37 -10.29 -12.92 5.40
CA PRO A 37 -10.48 -14.35 5.65
C PRO A 37 -11.35 -15.00 4.55
N TYR A 38 -10.88 -14.96 3.30
CA TYR A 38 -11.64 -15.37 2.12
C TYR A 38 -11.98 -16.87 2.05
N LEU A 39 -11.39 -17.68 2.94
CA LEU A 39 -11.73 -19.10 3.08
C LEU A 39 -12.94 -19.31 4.00
N GLU A 40 -13.32 -18.30 4.77
CA GLU A 40 -14.45 -18.37 5.70
C GLU A 40 -15.74 -17.98 4.99
N LYS A 41 -16.80 -18.77 5.19
CA LYS A 41 -18.12 -18.52 4.57
C LYS A 41 -18.65 -17.13 4.89
N ASP A 42 -18.49 -16.68 6.14
CA ASP A 42 -19.05 -15.43 6.65
C ASP A 42 -18.34 -14.17 6.13
N PHE A 43 -17.21 -14.34 5.43
CA PHE A 43 -16.53 -13.24 4.73
C PHE A 43 -17.29 -12.77 3.47
N TRP A 44 -17.99 -13.68 2.80
CA TRP A 44 -18.54 -13.49 1.47
C TRP A 44 -19.86 -12.72 1.33
N PRO A 45 -20.73 -12.54 2.34
CA PRO A 45 -22.01 -11.84 2.16
C PRO A 45 -21.90 -10.45 1.49
N PRO A 46 -20.93 -9.57 1.85
CA PRO A 46 -20.73 -8.28 1.18
C PRO A 46 -20.25 -8.39 -0.27
N TYR A 47 -19.72 -9.55 -0.67
CA TYR A 47 -19.17 -9.83 -2.00
C TYR A 47 -20.04 -10.83 -2.78
N SER A 48 -21.31 -11.00 -2.40
CA SER A 48 -22.22 -12.00 -2.97
C SER A 48 -22.47 -11.88 -4.48
N THR A 49 -22.13 -10.74 -5.08
CA THR A 49 -22.27 -10.48 -6.52
C THR A 49 -20.95 -10.57 -7.29
N ILE A 50 -19.83 -10.87 -6.63
CA ILE A 50 -18.54 -10.95 -7.31
C ILE A 50 -18.48 -12.16 -8.24
N ARG A 51 -17.92 -11.96 -9.43
CA ARG A 51 -17.77 -13.04 -10.40
C ARG A 51 -16.53 -13.88 -10.08
N ALA A 52 -16.56 -15.15 -10.47
CA ALA A 52 -15.45 -16.08 -10.24
C ALA A 52 -14.15 -15.66 -10.93
N ASP A 53 -14.24 -15.05 -12.11
CA ASP A 53 -13.10 -14.52 -12.87
C ASP A 53 -12.46 -13.31 -12.16
N ASP A 54 -13.25 -12.39 -11.62
CA ASP A 54 -12.73 -11.27 -10.83
C ASP A 54 -12.03 -11.73 -9.55
N TYR A 55 -12.62 -12.71 -8.85
CA TYR A 55 -11.99 -13.30 -7.67
C TYR A 55 -10.67 -14.02 -8.03
N SER A 56 -10.62 -14.76 -9.13
CA SER A 56 -9.39 -15.40 -9.60
C SER A 56 -8.27 -14.38 -9.87
N ARG A 57 -8.60 -13.23 -10.47
CA ARG A 57 -7.65 -12.13 -10.70
C ARG A 57 -7.16 -11.52 -9.38
N PHE A 58 -8.04 -11.35 -8.40
CA PHE A 58 -7.66 -10.91 -7.05
C PHE A 58 -6.67 -11.89 -6.41
N LEU A 59 -6.92 -13.20 -6.47
CA LEU A 59 -5.99 -14.21 -5.94
C LEU A 59 -4.63 -14.17 -6.65
N ALA A 60 -4.61 -14.00 -7.98
CA ALA A 60 -3.37 -13.88 -8.74
C ALA A 60 -2.55 -12.64 -8.33
N LEU A 61 -3.22 -11.52 -8.00
CA LEU A 61 -2.57 -10.34 -7.46
C LEU A 61 -2.06 -10.58 -6.03
N ALA A 62 -2.91 -11.12 -5.14
CA ALA A 62 -2.59 -11.35 -3.74
C ALA A 62 -1.37 -12.27 -3.56
N ARG A 63 -1.23 -13.30 -4.40
CA ARG A 63 -0.09 -14.24 -4.39
C ARG A 63 1.26 -13.61 -4.72
N LYS A 64 1.29 -12.44 -5.37
CA LYS A 64 2.52 -11.67 -5.60
C LYS A 64 2.97 -10.88 -4.37
N GLY A 65 2.09 -10.75 -3.39
CA GLY A 65 2.38 -10.07 -2.14
C GLY A 65 3.20 -10.93 -1.18
N LYS A 66 3.45 -10.36 -0.02
CA LYS A 66 4.11 -11.00 1.11
C LYS A 66 3.35 -10.69 2.38
N THR A 67 3.45 -11.57 3.37
CA THR A 67 2.89 -11.34 4.71
C THR A 67 3.49 -10.08 5.33
N LEU A 68 2.64 -9.26 5.94
CA LEU A 68 3.04 -8.06 6.68
C LEU A 68 2.74 -8.25 8.16
N SER A 69 3.75 -8.10 9.00
CA SER A 69 3.56 -8.09 10.44
C SER A 69 3.05 -6.71 10.89
N PRO A 70 2.00 -6.65 11.74
CA PRO A 70 1.61 -5.41 12.40
C PRO A 70 2.78 -4.83 13.20
N PHE A 71 2.80 -3.51 13.35
CA PHE A 71 3.79 -2.86 14.21
C PHE A 71 3.46 -3.10 15.68
N SER A 72 4.48 -3.41 16.46
CA SER A 72 4.41 -3.41 17.92
C SER A 72 5.56 -2.60 18.47
N ALA A 73 5.27 -1.73 19.43
CA ALA A 73 6.30 -0.99 20.15
C ALA A 73 7.22 -1.96 20.90
N PRO A 74 8.55 -1.75 20.90
CA PRO A 74 9.46 -2.55 21.71
C PRO A 74 9.17 -2.41 23.21
N ASP A 75 9.50 -3.45 23.97
CA ASP A 75 9.35 -3.43 25.43
C ASP A 75 10.24 -2.35 26.06
N GLY A 76 9.70 -1.67 27.08
CA GLY A 76 10.41 -0.62 27.82
C GLY A 76 10.52 0.73 27.11
N VAL A 77 9.95 0.89 25.91
CA VAL A 77 9.92 2.16 25.17
C VAL A 77 8.58 2.87 25.34
N ASP A 78 8.60 4.21 25.34
CA ASP A 78 7.35 4.99 25.29
C ASP A 78 6.57 4.66 24.00
N LYS A 79 5.38 4.07 24.18
CA LYS A 79 4.56 3.56 23.08
C LYS A 79 4.15 4.64 22.09
N LYS A 80 3.87 5.85 22.57
CA LYS A 80 3.45 6.97 21.71
C LYS A 80 4.60 7.43 20.83
N LYS A 81 5.79 7.60 21.41
CA LYS A 81 7.00 7.96 20.69
C LYS A 81 7.39 6.88 19.67
N ALA A 82 7.37 5.61 20.06
CA ALA A 82 7.65 4.49 19.16
C ALA A 82 6.68 4.46 17.96
N GLN A 83 5.38 4.70 18.20
CA GLN A 83 4.39 4.82 17.12
C GLN A 83 4.70 6.00 16.19
N GLN A 84 4.99 7.19 16.73
CA GLN A 84 5.32 8.37 15.93
C GLN A 84 6.54 8.14 15.04
N ASP A 85 7.61 7.57 15.61
CA ASP A 85 8.85 7.30 14.89
C ASP A 85 8.64 6.24 13.79
N TYR A 86 7.85 5.20 14.08
CA TYR A 86 7.45 4.22 13.08
C TYR A 86 6.64 4.85 11.93
N GLN A 87 5.61 5.65 12.23
CA GLN A 87 4.78 6.32 11.22
C GLN A 87 5.61 7.27 10.35
N LEU A 88 6.53 8.03 10.95
CA LEU A 88 7.45 8.90 10.21
C LEU A 88 8.35 8.09 9.28
N SER A 89 8.91 6.97 9.76
CA SER A 89 9.76 6.10 8.93
C SER A 89 9.01 5.51 7.73
N GLU A 90 7.73 5.14 7.90
CA GLU A 90 6.90 4.61 6.82
C GLU A 90 6.54 5.68 5.77
N LEU A 91 6.34 6.92 6.21
CA LEU A 91 6.18 8.07 5.32
C LEU A 91 7.46 8.34 4.51
N GLU A 92 8.62 8.32 5.16
CA GLU A 92 9.92 8.51 4.52
C GLU A 92 10.21 7.41 3.48
N LYS A 93 9.89 6.14 3.81
CA LYS A 93 9.97 5.03 2.85
C LYS A 93 9.06 5.26 1.64
N SER A 94 7.82 5.73 1.87
CA SER A 94 6.90 6.06 0.79
C SER A 94 7.46 7.13 -0.14
N PHE A 95 8.03 8.21 0.41
CA PHE A 95 8.67 9.27 -0.38
C PHE A 95 9.91 8.78 -1.13
N SER A 96 10.76 8.00 -0.48
CA SER A 96 11.94 7.38 -1.09
C SER A 96 11.55 6.52 -2.29
N TYR A 97 10.52 5.68 -2.15
CA TYR A 97 9.98 4.87 -3.24
C TYR A 97 9.47 5.74 -4.40
N CYS A 98 8.64 6.75 -4.11
CA CYS A 98 8.11 7.65 -5.14
C CYS A 98 9.22 8.32 -5.95
N ARG A 99 10.24 8.85 -5.28
CA ARG A 99 11.36 9.55 -5.94
C ARG A 99 12.25 8.60 -6.74
N LYS A 100 12.62 7.46 -6.14
CA LYS A 100 13.63 6.54 -6.69
C LYS A 100 13.06 5.55 -7.69
N LYS A 101 11.80 5.13 -7.55
CA LYS A 101 11.18 4.08 -8.36
C LYS A 101 10.13 4.61 -9.32
N LEU A 102 9.39 5.66 -8.94
CA LEU A 102 8.32 6.22 -9.76
C LEU A 102 8.69 7.54 -10.46
N GLY A 103 9.87 8.11 -10.17
CA GLY A 103 10.32 9.37 -10.77
C GLY A 103 9.54 10.61 -10.31
N MET A 104 8.75 10.50 -9.25
CA MET A 104 7.90 11.57 -8.72
C MET A 104 8.65 12.55 -7.81
N GLY A 105 7.97 13.63 -7.42
CA GLY A 105 8.45 14.55 -6.38
C GLY A 105 9.56 15.50 -6.85
N ARG A 106 9.69 15.69 -8.16
CA ARG A 106 10.60 16.68 -8.75
C ARG A 106 9.90 18.03 -8.81
N LYS A 107 10.52 19.08 -8.27
CA LYS A 107 10.28 20.44 -8.78
C LYS A 107 10.89 20.47 -10.18
N LYS A 108 10.11 20.81 -11.22
CA LYS A 108 10.73 21.29 -12.47
C LYS A 108 11.56 22.52 -12.08
N ALA A 109 12.84 22.51 -12.45
CA ALA A 109 13.72 23.68 -12.32
C ALA A 109 13.31 24.74 -13.34
#